data_AF-A0A953SG11-F1
#
_entry.id   AF-A0A953SG11-F1
#
_cell.length_a   1.000
_cell.length_b   1.000
_cell.length_c   1.000
_cell.angle_alpha   90.00
_cell.angle_beta   90.00
_cell.angle_gamma   90.00
#
_symmetry.space_group_name_H-M   'P 1'
#
loop_
_entity.id
_entity.type
_entity.pdbx_description
1 polymer ?
#
loop_
_entity_poly.entity_id
_entity_poly.type
_entity_poly.pdbx_seq_one_letter_code
_entity_poly.pdbx_strand_id
1 'polypeptide(L)'
;MPIQLGARPDAGFDDPLRLLADCHRRIEMFLMTLVDLAADAEAALLPAQRAALTRSLDYFDKAAPKHTLDEEDSLFPRLRRREDPQLAGALAQLDLLEADHERANALHEEVDRIGRQWLRFNRLDPEAARKLAGDLDQLAALYARHIEVEEQVVFAAAACALGHEDLASIGREMADRRGVPWRPESPDSRST
;
A
#
# COMPACT_ATOMS: atom_id res chain seq x y z
N MET A 1 -20.31 -6.54 -11.65
CA MET A 1 -20.78 -5.17 -11.33
C MET A 1 -19.79 -4.59 -10.33
N PRO A 2 -18.91 -3.64 -10.69
CA PRO A 2 -18.10 -3.00 -9.67
C PRO A 2 -19.00 -2.07 -8.86
N ILE A 3 -18.92 -2.18 -7.54
CA ILE A 3 -19.60 -1.27 -6.61
C ILE A 3 -18.85 0.06 -6.68
N GLN A 4 -19.47 1.08 -7.26
CA GLN A 4 -19.05 2.48 -7.14
C GLN A 4 -19.51 3.00 -5.78
N LEU A 5 -18.62 2.93 -4.78
CA LEU A 5 -18.67 3.82 -3.63
C LEU A 5 -18.08 5.16 -4.07
N GLY A 6 -18.73 6.27 -3.70
CA GLY A 6 -18.44 7.63 -4.15
C GLY A 6 -17.11 8.23 -3.67
N ALA A 7 -16.00 7.52 -3.90
CA ALA A 7 -14.66 8.08 -3.87
C ALA A 7 -14.44 8.90 -5.14
N ARG A 8 -13.68 10.00 -5.03
CA ARG A 8 -13.07 10.64 -6.21
C ARG A 8 -12.38 9.54 -7.03
N PRO A 9 -12.37 9.61 -8.37
CA PRO A 9 -11.59 8.66 -9.16
C PRO A 9 -10.16 8.64 -8.61
N ASP A 10 -9.62 7.43 -8.41
CA ASP A 10 -8.23 7.22 -8.00
C ASP A 10 -7.32 8.11 -8.86
N ALA A 11 -6.31 8.72 -8.25
CA ALA A 11 -5.35 9.51 -9.00
C ALA A 11 -4.72 8.68 -10.13
N GLY A 12 -4.53 9.32 -11.29
CA GLY A 12 -3.83 8.71 -12.40
C GLY A 12 -2.32 8.67 -12.15
N PHE A 13 -1.60 8.02 -13.07
CA PHE A 13 -0.13 7.98 -13.04
C PHE A 13 0.54 9.32 -13.36
N ASP A 14 -0.25 10.36 -13.62
CA ASP A 14 0.18 11.74 -13.83
C ASP A 14 0.27 12.53 -12.52
N ASP A 15 -0.27 11.99 -11.42
CA ASP A 15 -0.06 12.46 -10.05
C ASP A 15 0.45 11.30 -9.16
N PRO A 16 1.72 10.91 -9.30
CA PRO A 16 2.26 9.70 -8.67
C PRO A 16 2.25 9.76 -7.13
N LEU A 17 2.48 10.94 -6.53
CA LEU A 17 2.47 11.09 -5.07
C LEU A 17 1.06 10.90 -4.51
N ARG A 18 0.04 11.44 -5.18
CA ARG A 18 -1.34 11.20 -4.79
C ARG A 18 -1.77 9.75 -5.03
N LEU A 19 -1.31 9.12 -6.10
CA LEU A 19 -1.57 7.70 -6.35
C LEU A 19 -0.99 6.81 -5.24
N LEU A 20 0.20 7.11 -4.74
CA LEU A 20 0.79 6.44 -3.58
C LEU A 20 -0.06 6.65 -2.31
N ALA A 21 -0.50 7.89 -2.04
CA ALA A 21 -1.41 8.16 -0.91
C ALA A 21 -2.77 7.41 -1.05
N ASP A 22 -3.31 7.29 -2.26
CA ASP A 22 -4.51 6.48 -2.52
C ASP A 22 -4.23 4.97 -2.30
N CYS A 23 -3.01 4.49 -2.57
CA CYS A 23 -2.58 3.14 -2.20
C CYS A 23 -2.58 2.93 -0.68
N HIS A 24 -2.16 3.92 0.13
CA HIS A 24 -2.22 3.84 1.58
C HIS A 24 -3.64 3.62 2.08
N ARG A 25 -4.61 4.37 1.55
CA ARG A 25 -6.02 4.20 1.93
C ARG A 25 -6.54 2.80 1.60
N ARG A 26 -6.10 2.21 0.48
CA ARG A 26 -6.42 0.82 0.13
C ARG A 26 -5.76 -0.18 1.08
N ILE A 27 -4.48 0.03 1.43
CA ILE A 27 -3.76 -0.80 2.40
C ILE A 27 -4.50 -0.81 3.74
N GLU A 28 -4.82 0.36 4.28
CA GLU A 28 -5.59 0.49 5.54
C GLU A 28 -6.93 -0.24 5.46
N MET A 29 -7.70 -0.03 4.39
CA MET A 29 -9.01 -0.66 4.21
C MET A 29 -8.91 -2.19 4.18
N PHE A 30 -8.00 -2.76 3.39
CA PHE A 30 -7.86 -4.22 3.29
C PHE A 30 -7.29 -4.83 4.58
N LEU A 31 -6.39 -4.12 5.26
CA LEU A 31 -5.83 -4.55 6.54
C LEU A 31 -6.90 -4.57 7.64
N MET A 32 -7.70 -3.51 7.76
CA MET A 32 -8.81 -3.46 8.73
C MET A 32 -9.86 -4.53 8.43
N THR A 33 -10.12 -4.80 7.15
CA THR A 33 -10.98 -5.94 6.77
C THR A 33 -10.43 -7.26 7.31
N LEU A 34 -9.12 -7.49 7.24
CA LEU A 34 -8.51 -8.71 7.79
C LEU A 34 -8.58 -8.76 9.33
N VAL A 35 -8.35 -7.63 10.00
CA VAL A 35 -8.46 -7.51 11.47
C VAL A 35 -9.88 -7.85 11.92
N ASP A 36 -10.90 -7.25 11.29
CA ASP A 36 -12.31 -7.50 11.61
C ASP A 36 -12.69 -8.97 11.40
N LEU A 37 -12.21 -9.58 10.32
CA LEU A 37 -12.43 -10.99 10.05
C LEU A 37 -11.79 -11.87 11.13
N ALA A 38 -10.54 -11.56 11.52
CA ALA A 38 -9.78 -12.36 12.47
C ALA A 38 -10.42 -12.48 13.85
N ALA A 39 -11.29 -11.53 14.23
CA ALA A 39 -12.04 -11.55 15.50
C ALA A 39 -12.89 -12.82 15.68
N ASP A 40 -13.42 -13.39 14.59
CA ASP A 40 -14.24 -14.61 14.58
C ASP A 40 -13.59 -15.76 13.78
N ALA A 41 -12.25 -15.82 13.74
CA ALA A 41 -11.50 -16.74 12.88
C ALA A 41 -11.74 -18.25 13.14
N GLU A 42 -12.17 -18.61 14.34
CA GLU A 42 -12.50 -19.99 14.72
C GLU A 42 -13.86 -20.45 14.18
N ALA A 43 -14.73 -19.49 13.82
CA ALA A 43 -16.03 -19.78 13.22
C ALA A 43 -15.89 -20.13 11.73
N ALA A 44 -16.91 -20.81 11.21
CA ALA A 44 -17.01 -21.11 9.79
C ALA A 44 -17.17 -19.81 8.99
N LEU A 45 -16.35 -19.60 7.96
CA LEU A 45 -16.48 -18.42 7.09
C LEU A 45 -17.84 -18.41 6.37
N LEU A 46 -18.58 -17.31 6.53
CA LEU A 46 -19.72 -17.00 5.69
C LEU A 46 -19.25 -16.67 4.26
N PRO A 47 -20.10 -16.83 3.22
CA PRO A 47 -19.72 -16.55 1.84
C PRO A 47 -19.14 -15.14 1.61
N ALA A 48 -19.71 -14.13 2.28
CA ALA A 48 -19.23 -12.75 2.21
C ALA A 48 -17.85 -12.57 2.85
N GLN A 49 -17.63 -13.19 4.02
CA GLN A 49 -16.34 -13.16 4.74
C GLN A 49 -15.25 -13.85 3.93
N ARG A 50 -15.56 -15.02 3.36
CA ARG A 50 -14.66 -15.75 2.45
C ARG A 50 -14.25 -14.88 1.26
N ALA A 51 -15.22 -14.22 0.62
CA ALA A 51 -14.93 -13.34 -0.51
C ALA A 51 -14.09 -12.12 -0.12
N ALA A 52 -14.33 -11.54 1.07
CA ALA A 52 -13.53 -10.45 1.61
C ALA A 52 -12.09 -10.89 1.91
N LEU A 53 -11.92 -12.02 2.61
CA LEU A 53 -10.63 -12.62 2.89
C LEU A 53 -9.83 -12.88 1.60
N THR A 54 -10.43 -13.52 0.60
CA THR A 54 -9.77 -13.75 -0.70
C THR A 54 -9.31 -12.44 -1.35
N ARG A 55 -10.16 -11.41 -1.39
CA ARG A 55 -9.79 -10.12 -1.99
C ARG A 55 -8.67 -9.42 -1.23
N SER A 56 -8.71 -9.43 0.10
CA SER A 56 -7.64 -8.83 0.92
C SER A 56 -6.31 -9.54 0.71
N LEU A 57 -6.30 -10.88 0.73
CA LEU A 57 -5.09 -11.66 0.47
C LEU A 57 -4.55 -11.42 -0.94
N ASP A 58 -5.42 -11.45 -1.96
CA ASP A 58 -5.01 -11.14 -3.34
C ASP A 58 -4.45 -9.72 -3.50
N TYR A 59 -4.95 -8.75 -2.74
CA TYR A 59 -4.44 -7.38 -2.76
C TYR A 59 -3.01 -7.31 -2.21
N PHE A 60 -2.75 -7.91 -1.05
CA PHE A 60 -1.42 -7.91 -0.44
C PHE A 60 -0.42 -8.79 -1.20
N ASP A 61 -0.88 -9.83 -1.90
CA ASP A 61 -0.04 -10.69 -2.76
C ASP A 61 0.38 -9.98 -4.07
N LYS A 62 -0.51 -9.18 -4.68
CA LYS A 62 -0.31 -8.70 -6.06
C LYS A 62 -0.15 -7.19 -6.21
N ALA A 63 -0.79 -6.41 -5.37
CA ALA A 63 -0.86 -4.95 -5.49
C ALA A 63 0.09 -4.26 -4.52
N ALA A 64 0.10 -4.67 -3.24
CA ALA A 64 0.98 -4.05 -2.23
C ALA A 64 2.48 -4.11 -2.59
N PRO A 65 3.03 -5.20 -3.16
CA PRO A 65 4.45 -5.23 -3.52
C PRO A 65 4.80 -4.21 -4.61
N LYS A 66 3.84 -3.87 -5.49
CA LYS A 66 4.06 -2.85 -6.52
C LYS A 66 4.18 -1.45 -5.94
N HIS A 67 3.49 -1.18 -4.84
CA HIS A 67 3.59 0.10 -4.13
C HIS A 67 4.98 0.28 -3.51
N THR A 68 5.48 -0.73 -2.79
CA THR A 68 6.86 -0.73 -2.29
C THR A 68 7.88 -0.56 -3.41
N LEU A 69 7.70 -1.23 -4.56
CA LEU A 69 8.57 -1.01 -5.72
C LEU A 69 8.47 0.40 -6.30
N ASP A 70 7.30 1.06 -6.23
CA ASP A 70 7.16 2.44 -6.66
C ASP A 70 7.93 3.40 -5.74
N GLU A 71 8.01 3.10 -4.44
CA GLU A 71 8.88 3.84 -3.52
C GLU A 71 10.35 3.55 -3.73
N GLU A 72 10.75 2.28 -3.59
CA GLU A 72 12.16 1.89 -3.47
C GLU A 72 12.92 1.95 -4.79
N ASP A 73 12.28 1.66 -5.93
CA ASP A 73 12.95 1.69 -7.23
C ASP A 73 12.76 3.04 -7.95
N SER A 74 11.71 3.81 -7.60
CA SER A 74 11.39 5.06 -8.30
C SER A 74 11.57 6.31 -7.45
N LEU A 75 10.83 6.44 -6.35
CA LEU A 75 10.77 7.68 -5.57
C LEU A 75 12.03 7.91 -4.71
N PHE A 76 12.37 6.96 -3.85
CA PHE A 76 13.46 7.08 -2.88
C PHE A 76 14.83 7.31 -3.56
N PRO A 77 15.19 6.61 -4.66
CA PRO A 77 16.45 6.87 -5.35
C PRO A 77 16.53 8.26 -5.98
N ARG A 78 15.41 8.87 -6.34
CA ARG A 78 15.38 10.24 -6.86
C ARG A 78 15.59 11.25 -5.73
N LEU A 79 14.99 11.04 -4.57
CA LEU A 79 15.24 11.86 -3.37
C LEU A 79 16.70 11.77 -2.92
N ARG A 80 17.27 10.56 -2.83
CA ARG A 80 18.68 10.35 -2.43
C ARG A 80 19.70 11.03 -3.35
N ARG A 81 19.35 11.26 -4.62
CA ARG A 81 20.22 11.93 -5.61
C ARG A 81 20.16 13.45 -5.54
N ARG A 82 19.26 14.03 -4.75
CA ARG A 82 19.12 15.48 -4.62
C ARG A 82 20.09 16.02 -3.57
N GLU A 83 20.93 16.96 -3.98
CA GLU A 83 21.77 17.74 -3.07
C GLU A 83 20.96 18.93 -2.52
N ASP A 84 20.04 18.65 -1.59
CA ASP A 84 19.24 19.67 -0.92
C ASP A 84 19.26 19.47 0.61
N PRO A 85 19.81 20.43 1.38
CA PRO A 85 19.81 20.39 2.84
C PRO A 85 18.40 20.25 3.46
N GLN A 86 17.36 20.73 2.77
CA GLN A 86 15.98 20.63 3.22
C GLN A 86 15.47 19.18 3.22
N LEU A 87 16.09 18.29 2.42
CA LEU A 87 15.75 16.87 2.38
C LEU A 87 16.39 16.05 3.50
N ALA A 88 17.34 16.60 4.27
CA ALA A 88 18.09 15.83 5.27
C ALA A 88 17.19 15.06 6.25
N GLY A 89 16.06 15.68 6.66
CA GLY A 89 15.07 15.01 7.52
C GLY A 89 14.38 13.84 6.83
N ALA A 90 13.96 14.00 5.57
CA ALA A 90 13.32 12.95 4.79
C ALA A 90 14.29 11.81 4.45
N LEU A 91 15.53 12.14 4.06
CA LEU A 91 16.56 11.15 3.75
C LEU A 91 16.90 10.27 4.95
N ALA A 92 16.89 10.82 6.17
CA ALA A 92 17.09 10.05 7.40
C ALA A 92 15.93 9.07 7.70
N GLN A 93 14.74 9.28 7.13
CA GLN A 93 13.61 8.35 7.30
C GLN A 93 13.62 7.21 6.27
N LEU A 94 14.22 7.40 5.10
CA LEU A 94 14.15 6.40 4.01
C LEU A 94 14.66 5.02 4.43
N ASP A 95 15.79 4.96 5.13
CA ASP A 95 16.36 3.68 5.58
C ASP A 95 15.47 2.99 6.64
N LEU A 96 14.73 3.77 7.44
CA LEU A 96 13.76 3.23 8.40
C LEU A 96 12.51 2.69 7.71
N LEU A 97 12.06 3.38 6.65
CA LEU A 97 10.90 2.97 5.85
C LEU A 97 11.20 1.67 5.09
N GLU A 98 12.37 1.55 4.48
CA GLU A 98 12.82 0.30 3.83
C GLU A 98 12.90 -0.86 4.85
N ALA A 99 13.41 -0.61 6.06
CA ALA A 99 13.39 -1.62 7.12
C ALA A 99 11.96 -1.99 7.58
N ASP A 100 11.03 -1.04 7.56
CA ASP A 100 9.62 -1.30 7.83
C ASP A 100 8.95 -2.10 6.70
N HIS A 101 9.33 -1.89 5.44
CA HIS A 101 8.90 -2.73 4.32
C HIS A 101 9.35 -4.19 4.47
N GLU A 102 10.60 -4.43 4.85
CA GLU A 102 11.10 -5.79 5.11
C GLU A 102 10.30 -6.49 6.21
N ARG A 103 10.00 -5.78 7.31
CA ARG A 103 9.19 -6.30 8.42
C ARG A 103 7.75 -6.56 7.99
N ALA A 104 7.14 -5.63 7.23
CA ALA A 104 5.80 -5.79 6.70
C ALA A 104 5.71 -6.99 5.75
N ASN A 105 6.69 -7.19 4.89
CA ASN A 105 6.76 -8.34 3.99
C ASN A 105 6.77 -9.67 4.76
N ALA A 106 7.61 -9.80 5.79
CA ALA A 106 7.66 -11.00 6.61
C ALA A 106 6.32 -11.29 7.32
N LEU A 107 5.63 -10.25 7.82
CA LEU A 107 4.31 -10.39 8.42
C LEU A 107 3.25 -10.77 7.38
N HIS A 108 3.29 -10.16 6.18
CA HIS A 108 2.37 -10.47 5.08
C HIS A 108 2.50 -11.90 4.58
N GLU A 109 3.72 -12.42 4.44
CA GLU A 109 3.95 -13.83 4.07
C GLU A 109 3.25 -14.79 5.02
N GLU A 110 3.30 -14.48 6.31
CA GLU A 110 2.73 -15.31 7.35
C GLU A 110 1.20 -15.16 7.46
N VAL A 111 0.68 -13.94 7.33
CA VAL A 111 -0.76 -13.66 7.19
C VAL A 111 -1.33 -14.36 5.97
N ASP A 112 -0.63 -14.32 4.83
CA ASP A 112 -1.04 -15.02 3.60
C ASP A 112 -1.08 -16.53 3.81
N ARG A 113 -0.03 -17.10 4.41
CA ARG A 113 0.03 -18.53 4.73
C ARG A 113 -1.16 -18.97 5.58
N ILE A 114 -1.43 -18.26 6.69
CA ILE A 114 -2.55 -18.60 7.59
C ILE A 114 -3.89 -18.31 6.91
N GLY A 115 -4.04 -17.20 6.20
CA GLY A 115 -5.25 -16.82 5.48
C GLY A 115 -5.64 -17.84 4.40
N ARG A 116 -4.67 -18.38 3.65
CA ARG A 116 -4.91 -19.45 2.67
C ARG A 116 -5.30 -20.76 3.34
N GLN A 117 -4.75 -21.08 4.51
CA GLN A 117 -5.20 -22.22 5.33
C GLN A 117 -6.65 -22.02 5.78
N TRP A 118 -7.00 -20.81 6.23
CA TRP A 118 -8.36 -20.47 6.63
C TRP A 118 -9.36 -20.64 5.47
N LEU A 119 -9.03 -20.15 4.28
CA LEU A 119 -9.83 -20.36 3.07
C LEU A 119 -10.02 -21.86 2.77
N ARG A 120 -8.98 -22.66 2.92
CA ARG A 120 -9.02 -24.11 2.63
C ARG A 120 -9.87 -24.89 3.63
N PHE A 121 -9.72 -24.63 4.92
CA PHE A 121 -10.35 -25.41 5.99
C PHE A 121 -11.65 -24.79 6.53
N ASN A 122 -12.01 -23.61 6.04
CA ASN A 122 -13.20 -22.84 6.40
C ASN A 122 -13.24 -22.33 7.85
N ARG A 123 -12.22 -22.61 8.64
CA ARG A 123 -12.00 -22.14 10.02
C ARG A 123 -10.52 -22.27 10.39
N LEU A 124 -10.07 -21.54 11.39
CA LEU A 124 -8.76 -21.73 12.02
C LEU A 124 -8.89 -22.47 13.36
N ASP A 125 -7.81 -23.12 13.78
CA ASP A 125 -7.67 -23.56 15.16
C ASP A 125 -7.29 -22.35 16.06
N PRO A 126 -7.45 -22.47 17.39
CA PRO A 126 -7.21 -21.34 18.31
C PRO A 126 -5.76 -20.81 18.31
N GLU A 127 -4.77 -21.63 17.94
CA GLU A 127 -3.38 -21.19 17.87
C GLU A 127 -3.14 -20.35 16.61
N ALA A 128 -3.58 -20.85 15.46
CA ALA A 128 -3.51 -20.13 14.19
C ALA A 128 -4.33 -18.83 14.22
N ALA A 129 -5.52 -18.85 14.83
CA ALA A 129 -6.36 -17.66 14.98
C ALA A 129 -5.66 -16.58 15.83
N ARG A 130 -5.10 -16.94 16.99
CA ARG A 130 -4.36 -16.00 17.85
C ARG A 130 -3.12 -15.45 17.16
N LYS A 131 -2.41 -16.30 16.42
CA LYS A 131 -1.24 -15.89 15.66
C LYS A 131 -1.61 -14.88 14.57
N LEU A 132 -2.64 -15.18 13.77
CA LEU A 132 -3.15 -14.27 12.75
C LEU A 132 -3.53 -12.91 13.32
N ALA A 133 -4.30 -12.89 14.42
CA ALA A 133 -4.68 -11.65 15.08
C ALA A 133 -3.46 -10.83 15.54
N GLY A 134 -2.47 -11.48 16.16
CA GLY A 134 -1.24 -10.80 16.61
C GLY A 134 -0.37 -10.28 15.47
N ASP A 135 -0.30 -10.97 14.34
CA ASP A 135 0.43 -10.50 13.15
C ASP A 135 -0.30 -9.33 12.47
N LEU A 136 -1.63 -9.36 12.41
CA LEU A 136 -2.46 -8.27 11.88
C LEU A 136 -2.40 -7.01 12.74
N ASP A 137 -2.41 -7.14 14.07
CA ASP A 137 -2.24 -6.01 15.00
C ASP A 137 -0.86 -5.35 14.82
N GLN A 138 0.19 -6.16 14.64
CA GLN A 138 1.54 -5.65 14.35
C GLN A 138 1.60 -4.93 13.01
N LEU A 139 1.00 -5.49 11.96
CA LEU A 139 0.89 -4.84 10.65
C LEU A 139 0.13 -3.52 10.74
N ALA A 140 -0.99 -3.47 11.47
CA ALA A 140 -1.79 -2.26 11.62
C ALA A 140 -1.01 -1.15 12.30
N ALA A 141 -0.29 -1.46 13.38
CA ALA A 141 0.55 -0.50 14.08
C ALA A 141 1.77 -0.06 13.25
N LEU A 142 2.35 -0.97 12.45
CA LEU A 142 3.45 -0.66 11.54
C LEU A 142 3.00 0.30 10.44
N TYR A 143 1.96 -0.06 9.68
CA TYR A 143 1.45 0.77 8.59
C TYR A 143 0.98 2.14 9.06
N ALA A 144 0.32 2.24 10.22
CA ALA A 144 -0.13 3.53 10.74
C ALA A 144 1.03 4.53 10.93
N ARG A 145 2.16 4.08 11.49
CA ARG A 145 3.35 4.93 11.66
C ARG A 145 4.08 5.16 10.33
N HIS A 146 4.19 4.11 9.52
CA HIS A 146 4.88 4.15 8.24
C HIS A 146 4.23 5.17 7.29
N ILE A 147 2.91 5.06 7.09
CA ILE A 147 2.10 5.95 6.24
C ILE A 147 2.19 7.40 6.74
N GLU A 148 2.17 7.61 8.07
CA GLU A 148 2.30 8.96 8.63
C GLU A 148 3.64 9.62 8.24
N VAL A 149 4.74 8.88 8.38
CA VAL A 149 6.07 9.37 8.01
C VAL A 149 6.18 9.61 6.51
N GLU A 150 5.69 8.69 5.69
CA GLU A 150 5.72 8.85 4.24
C GLU A 150 4.92 10.07 3.78
N GLU A 151 3.66 10.19 4.18
CA GLU A 151 2.81 11.29 3.71
C GLU A 151 3.27 12.65 4.24
N GLN A 152 3.61 12.75 5.53
CA GLN A 152 3.92 14.04 6.15
C GLN A 152 5.36 14.50 5.90
N VAL A 153 6.30 13.57 5.74
CA VAL A 153 7.73 13.89 5.62
C VAL A 153 8.21 13.63 4.21
N VAL A 154 8.08 12.40 3.70
CA VAL A 154 8.71 12.00 2.44
C VAL A 154 7.99 12.57 1.22
N PHE A 155 6.67 12.45 1.14
CA PHE A 155 5.87 12.95 0.01
C PHE A 155 5.82 14.46 0.00
N ALA A 156 5.74 15.10 1.17
CA ALA A 156 5.86 16.55 1.30
C ALA A 156 7.23 17.05 0.79
N ALA A 157 8.31 16.38 1.17
CA ALA A 157 9.65 16.69 0.68
C ALA A 157 9.79 16.45 -0.83
N ALA A 158 9.23 15.35 -1.34
CA ALA A 158 9.21 15.02 -2.76
C ALA A 158 8.46 16.06 -3.60
N ALA A 159 7.31 16.53 -3.12
CA ALA A 159 6.53 17.56 -3.80
C ALA A 159 7.28 18.89 -3.93
N CYS A 160 8.15 19.21 -2.96
CA CYS A 160 8.99 20.41 -3.00
C CYS A 160 10.25 20.24 -3.87
N ALA A 161 10.89 19.06 -3.82
CA ALA A 161 12.21 18.85 -4.41
C ALA A 161 12.19 18.24 -5.83
N LEU A 162 11.14 17.51 -6.20
CA LEU A 162 11.04 16.84 -7.50
C LEU A 162 10.33 17.72 -8.52
N GLY A 163 10.95 17.88 -9.69
CA GLY A 163 10.37 18.63 -10.79
C GLY A 163 9.31 17.80 -11.52
N HIS A 164 8.55 18.48 -12.39
CA HIS A 164 7.53 17.83 -13.23
C HIS A 164 8.09 16.66 -14.05
N GLU A 165 9.32 16.77 -14.58
CA GLU A 165 9.94 15.69 -15.37
C GLU A 165 10.23 14.44 -14.52
N ASP A 166 10.65 14.61 -13.25
CA ASP A 166 10.88 13.50 -12.34
C ASP A 166 9.57 12.79 -12.01
N LEU A 167 8.54 13.55 -11.65
CA LEU A 167 7.23 13.02 -11.30
C LEU A 167 6.59 12.30 -12.50
N ALA A 168 6.69 12.87 -13.70
CA ALA A 168 6.24 12.19 -14.92
C ALA A 168 7.03 10.90 -15.21
N SER A 169 8.33 10.88 -14.88
CA SER A 169 9.18 9.69 -15.01
C SER A 169 8.78 8.59 -14.04
N ILE A 170 8.57 8.93 -12.76
CA ILE A 170 8.03 8.03 -11.74
C ILE A 170 6.68 7.48 -12.21
N GLY A 171 5.77 8.35 -12.65
CA GLY A 171 4.45 7.95 -13.15
C GLY A 171 4.49 6.92 -14.29
N ARG A 172 5.42 7.07 -15.24
CA ARG A 172 5.64 6.08 -16.30
C ARG A 172 6.11 4.74 -15.74
N GLU A 173 7.08 4.74 -14.83
CA GLU A 173 7.58 3.53 -14.18
C GLU A 173 6.46 2.80 -13.41
N MET A 174 5.62 3.55 -12.69
CA MET A 174 4.46 3.00 -11.98
C MET A 174 3.45 2.35 -12.94
N ALA A 175 3.19 2.97 -14.09
CA ALA A 175 2.30 2.43 -15.12
C ALA A 175 2.87 1.16 -15.77
N ASP A 176 4.17 1.16 -16.07
CA ASP A 176 4.90 0.04 -16.66
C ASP A 176 4.88 -1.20 -15.74
N ARG A 177 5.10 -1.02 -14.41
CA ARG A 177 4.96 -2.12 -13.41
C ARG A 177 3.56 -2.75 -13.39
N ARG A 178 2.56 -2.03 -13.90
CA ARG A 178 1.17 -2.47 -13.96
C ARG A 178 0.74 -2.91 -15.37
N GLY A 179 1.63 -2.81 -16.36
CA GLY A 179 1.37 -3.20 -17.74
C GLY A 179 0.30 -2.35 -18.43
N VAL A 180 0.14 -1.10 -17.99
CA VAL A 180 -0.88 -0.16 -18.51
C VAL A 180 -0.20 1.06 -19.14
N PRO A 181 -0.79 1.66 -20.19
CA PRO A 181 -0.19 2.83 -20.82
C PRO A 181 -0.26 4.04 -19.88
N TRP A 182 0.87 4.74 -19.72
CA TRP A 182 0.90 6.05 -19.09
C TRP A 182 0.15 7.08 -19.94
N ARG A 183 -0.75 7.84 -19.31
CA ARG A 183 -1.49 8.94 -19.95
C ARG A 183 -1.41 10.17 -19.06
N PRO A 184 -0.86 11.30 -19.53
CA PRO A 184 -0.95 12.56 -18.78
C PRO A 184 -2.40 13.05 -18.75
N GLU A 185 -2.87 13.66 -17.64
CA GLU A 185 -4.11 14.46 -17.69
C GLU A 185 -4.00 15.48 -18.82
N SER A 186 -4.98 15.50 -19.71
CA SER A 186 -5.11 16.59 -20.68
C SER A 186 -5.34 17.90 -19.91
N PRO A 187 -4.64 19.00 -20.23
CA PRO A 187 -4.84 20.31 -19.58
C PRO A 187 -6.27 20.87 -19.70
N ASP A 188 -7.11 20.30 -20.56
CA ASP A 188 -8.44 20.80 -20.93
C ASP A 188 -9.58 20.46 -19.94
N SER A 189 -9.32 19.77 -18.83
CA SER A 189 -10.38 19.39 -17.86
C SER A 189 -10.59 20.37 -16.70
N ARG A 190 -9.73 21.40 -16.54
CA ARG A 190 -9.85 22.42 -15.47
C ARG A 190 -10.40 23.76 -15.97
N SER A 191 -11.31 23.74 -16.92
CA SER A 191 -12.02 24.93 -17.38
C SER A 191 -13.46 24.61 -17.75
N THR A 192 -14.30 24.47 -16.72
CA THR A 192 -15.71 24.92 -16.71
C THR A 192 -16.21 24.97 -15.28
#